data_AF-A0A0D2HDE0-F1
#
_entry.id   AF-A0A0D2HDE0-F1
#
_cell.length_a   1.000
_cell.length_b   1.000
_cell.length_c   1.000
_cell.angle_alpha   90.00
_cell.angle_beta   90.00
_cell.angle_gamma   90.00
#
_symmetry.space_group_name_H-M   'P 1'
#
loop_
_entity.id
_entity.type
_entity.pdbx_description
1 polymer ?
#
loop_
_entity_poly.entity_id
_entity_poly.type
_entity_poly.pdbx_seq_one_letter_code
_entity_poly.pdbx_strand_id
1 'polypeptide(L)'
;MSSTQKNDPLFKRICIVGAGSMGSMMTLGISELGIDVSIWDISPDNVKQALSNTPEGAKQSGKIDEFNDIAEFCNSLSNQETKVLLFSITHGNPADQVLEKLQDHLKEGYIILDGGNEHYRNTERRQEALAKWGVAWIGMGVSGGYQSARRGPSLSPGGDKQAVQKVLPLLERFAAKAQSPEDTKESPCTAYIGPKGSGHYVKMVQGSRMECYPLFAKPGAS
;
A
#
# COMPACT_ATOMS: atom_id res chain seq x y z
N MET A 1 -4.49 10.81 -34.52
CA MET A 1 -3.46 11.39 -33.62
C MET A 1 -4.00 11.26 -32.20
N SER A 2 -3.67 10.15 -31.53
CA SER A 2 -4.19 9.86 -30.19
C SER A 2 -3.38 10.65 -29.17
N SER A 3 -4.01 11.65 -28.55
CA SER A 3 -3.47 12.39 -27.42
C SER A 3 -3.08 11.40 -26.32
N THR A 4 -1.79 11.26 -26.07
CA THR A 4 -1.25 10.66 -24.85
C THR A 4 -1.79 11.46 -23.66
N GLN A 5 -2.80 10.92 -22.98
CA GLN A 5 -3.16 11.41 -21.65
C GLN A 5 -1.90 11.29 -20.79
N LYS A 6 -1.30 12.42 -20.45
CA LYS A 6 -0.33 12.49 -19.36
C LYS A 6 -1.07 12.03 -18.11
N ASN A 7 -0.78 10.82 -17.66
CA ASN A 7 -1.19 10.31 -16.36
C ASN A 7 -0.53 11.16 -15.28
N ASP A 8 -1.13 12.29 -14.91
CA ASP A 8 -0.72 12.99 -13.70
C ASP A 8 -0.80 12.00 -12.53
N PRO A 9 0.23 11.92 -11.67
CA PRO A 9 0.22 10.97 -10.59
C PRO A 9 -0.89 11.34 -9.61
N LEU A 10 -1.87 10.44 -9.44
CA LEU A 10 -3.02 10.58 -8.53
C LEU A 10 -2.57 10.94 -7.09
N PHE A 11 -1.36 10.51 -6.72
CA PHE A 11 -0.66 10.91 -5.51
C PHE A 11 0.72 11.44 -5.87
N LYS A 12 1.08 12.63 -5.39
CA LYS A 12 2.43 13.17 -5.56
C LYS A 12 3.42 12.42 -4.66
N ARG A 13 2.98 12.04 -3.46
CA ARG A 13 3.81 11.40 -2.44
C ARG A 13 3.05 10.36 -1.62
N ILE A 14 3.71 9.28 -1.26
CA ILE A 14 3.24 8.26 -0.31
C ILE A 14 4.27 8.08 0.78
N CYS A 15 3.81 7.84 2.01
CA CYS A 15 4.68 7.48 3.12
C CYS A 15 4.66 5.96 3.33
N ILE A 16 5.83 5.36 3.51
CA ILE A 16 5.99 3.94 3.82
C ILE A 16 6.61 3.80 5.21
N VAL A 17 5.91 3.07 6.05
CA VAL A 17 6.33 2.71 7.41
C VAL A 17 6.86 1.29 7.38
N GLY A 18 8.11 1.10 7.77
CA GLY A 18 8.79 -0.19 7.74
C GLY A 18 9.69 -0.35 6.51
N ALA A 19 10.98 -0.57 6.76
CA ALA A 19 12.03 -0.70 5.74
C ALA A 19 12.60 -2.12 5.65
N GLY A 20 11.88 -3.12 6.17
CA GLY A 20 12.20 -4.54 5.91
C GLY A 20 12.01 -4.91 4.44
N SER A 21 12.35 -6.16 4.04
CA SER A 21 12.45 -6.55 2.63
C SER A 21 11.22 -6.21 1.77
N MET A 22 10.00 -6.34 2.32
CA MET A 22 8.77 -5.97 1.62
C MET A 22 8.67 -4.45 1.44
N GLY A 23 8.91 -3.68 2.50
CA GLY A 23 8.82 -2.23 2.49
C GLY A 23 9.85 -1.61 1.56
N SER A 24 11.09 -2.11 1.57
CA SER A 24 12.14 -1.67 0.63
C SER A 24 11.72 -1.87 -0.82
N MET A 25 11.15 -3.03 -1.15
CA MET A 25 10.73 -3.35 -2.52
C MET A 25 9.48 -2.56 -2.94
N MET A 26 8.55 -2.28 -2.02
CA MET A 26 7.41 -1.40 -2.26
C MET A 26 7.85 0.06 -2.48
N THR A 27 8.81 0.56 -1.70
CA THR A 27 9.42 1.89 -1.89
C THR A 27 9.97 2.04 -3.30
N LEU A 28 10.77 1.08 -3.76
CA LEU A 28 11.35 1.11 -5.10
C LEU A 28 10.27 0.98 -6.18
N GLY A 29 9.33 0.04 -6.04
CA GLY A 29 8.29 -0.19 -7.03
C GLY A 29 7.32 0.99 -7.17
N ILE A 30 6.98 1.68 -6.07
CA ILE A 30 6.15 2.89 -6.11
C ILE A 30 6.92 4.06 -6.72
N SER A 31 8.21 4.22 -6.39
CA SER A 31 9.06 5.24 -7.00
C SER A 31 9.24 5.05 -8.51
N GLU A 32 9.27 3.80 -8.98
CA GLU A 32 9.28 3.45 -10.41
C GLU A 32 8.03 3.94 -11.17
N LEU A 33 6.91 4.18 -10.47
CA LEU A 33 5.69 4.78 -11.03
C LEU A 33 5.75 6.31 -11.14
N GLY A 34 6.87 6.93 -10.72
CA GLY A 34 7.05 8.38 -10.69
C GLY A 34 6.41 9.06 -9.48
N ILE A 35 6.12 8.32 -8.41
CA ILE A 35 5.54 8.84 -7.16
C ILE A 35 6.66 9.04 -6.15
N ASP A 36 6.70 10.19 -5.47
CA ASP A 36 7.67 10.40 -4.41
C ASP A 36 7.35 9.50 -3.21
N VAL A 37 8.37 8.92 -2.59
CA VAL A 37 8.21 8.08 -1.41
C VAL A 37 8.96 8.72 -0.25
N SER A 38 8.27 8.86 0.88
CA SER A 38 8.91 9.11 2.17
C SER A 38 8.97 7.78 2.91
N ILE A 39 10.14 7.39 3.39
CA ILE A 39 10.35 6.13 4.10
C ILE A 39 10.80 6.39 5.54
N TRP A 40 10.21 5.66 6.47
CA TRP A 40 10.57 5.70 7.88
C TRP A 40 10.49 4.29 8.48
N ASP A 41 11.41 3.98 9.40
CA ASP A 41 11.41 2.77 10.20
C ASP A 41 11.80 3.12 11.63
N ILE A 42 11.34 2.33 12.60
CA ILE A 42 11.71 2.50 14.00
C ILE A 42 13.22 2.35 14.22
N SER A 43 13.89 1.57 13.37
CA SER A 43 15.34 1.48 13.29
C SER A 43 15.84 2.19 12.03
N PRO A 44 16.50 3.36 12.16
CA PRO A 44 17.09 4.07 11.02
C PRO A 44 18.06 3.23 10.18
N ASP A 45 18.71 2.24 10.79
CA ASP A 45 19.65 1.36 10.09
C ASP A 45 18.94 0.45 9.07
N ASN A 46 17.67 0.10 9.31
CA ASN A 46 16.85 -0.62 8.32
C ASN A 46 16.63 0.23 7.06
N VAL A 47 16.43 1.55 7.21
CA VAL A 47 16.27 2.47 6.07
C VAL A 47 17.56 2.55 5.27
N LYS A 48 18.70 2.75 5.95
CA LYS A 48 20.02 2.78 5.29
C LYS A 48 20.30 1.48 4.53
N GLN A 49 20.02 0.34 5.15
CA GLN A 49 20.20 -0.97 4.52
C GLN A 49 19.26 -1.18 3.34
N ALA A 50 18.01 -0.74 3.43
CA ALA A 50 17.04 -0.80 2.34
C ALA A 50 17.53 -0.02 1.12
N LEU A 51 18.04 1.20 1.33
CA LEU A 51 18.53 2.06 0.26
C LEU A 51 19.86 1.58 -0.32
N SER A 52 20.77 1.05 0.49
CA SER A 52 22.04 0.50 0.02
C SER A 52 21.87 -0.76 -0.83
N ASN A 53 20.82 -1.55 -0.58
CA ASN A 53 20.50 -2.77 -1.30
C ASN A 53 19.64 -2.54 -2.55
N THR A 54 19.50 -1.29 -2.98
CA THR A 54 18.78 -0.95 -4.22
C THR A 54 19.48 -1.63 -5.41
N PRO A 55 18.77 -2.48 -6.18
CA PRO A 55 19.39 -3.17 -7.31
C PRO A 55 19.94 -2.19 -8.34
N GLU A 56 21.13 -2.49 -8.86
CA GLU A 56 21.77 -1.71 -9.91
C GLU A 56 20.83 -1.58 -11.13
N GLY A 57 20.67 -0.36 -11.65
CA GLY A 57 19.73 -0.07 -12.75
C GLY A 57 18.25 0.04 -12.35
N ALA A 58 17.92 0.14 -11.05
CA ALA A 58 16.56 0.48 -10.62
C ALA A 58 16.12 1.83 -11.19
N LYS A 59 14.92 1.87 -11.78
CA LYS A 59 14.38 3.08 -12.41
C LYS A 59 13.78 3.99 -11.36
N GLN A 60 14.57 4.83 -10.73
CA GLN A 60 14.04 5.79 -9.77
C GLN A 60 13.44 7.02 -10.49
N SER A 61 12.15 6.96 -10.81
CA SER A 61 11.44 8.08 -11.45
C SER A 61 10.87 9.09 -10.43
N GLY A 62 10.50 8.64 -9.23
CA GLY A 62 10.10 9.48 -8.10
C GLY A 62 11.23 9.65 -7.08
N LYS A 63 11.19 10.70 -6.25
CA LYS A 63 12.18 10.90 -5.19
C LYS A 63 11.94 9.94 -4.02
N ILE A 64 13.00 9.52 -3.35
CA ILE A 64 12.92 8.74 -2.12
C ILE A 64 13.60 9.57 -1.03
N ASP A 65 12.82 10.02 -0.06
CA ASP A 65 13.30 10.79 1.09
C ASP A 65 13.24 9.91 2.34
N GLU A 66 14.37 9.78 3.04
CA GLU A 66 14.45 9.11 4.34
C GLU A 66 14.15 10.08 5.48
N PHE A 67 13.49 9.57 6.52
CA PHE A 67 13.19 10.35 7.72
C PHE A 67 13.61 9.57 8.96
N ASN A 68 14.17 10.29 9.93
CA ASN A 68 14.48 9.76 11.26
C ASN A 68 13.46 10.21 12.31
N ASP A 69 12.80 11.36 12.07
CA ASP A 69 11.75 11.90 12.91
C ASP A 69 10.36 11.61 12.32
N ILE A 70 9.44 11.13 13.16
CA ILE A 70 8.11 10.71 12.72
C ILE A 70 7.19 11.91 12.41
N ALA A 71 7.42 13.06 13.04
CA ALA A 71 6.64 14.26 12.80
C ALA A 71 7.01 14.86 11.43
N GLU A 72 8.30 14.96 11.12
CA GLU A 72 8.79 15.37 9.79
C GLU A 72 8.30 14.41 8.70
N PHE A 73 8.37 13.11 8.96
CA PHE A 73 7.83 12.07 8.06
C PHE A 73 6.35 12.30 7.75
N CYS A 74 5.51 12.50 8.76
CA CYS A 74 4.08 12.76 8.55
C CYS A 74 3.83 14.10 7.84
N ASN A 75 4.62 15.13 8.18
CA ASN A 75 4.52 16.46 7.58
C ASN A 75 4.87 16.48 6.09
N SER A 76 5.62 15.49 5.60
CA SER A 76 5.90 15.32 4.16
C SER A 76 4.63 15.17 3.31
N LEU A 77 3.51 14.74 3.90
CA LEU A 77 2.20 14.62 3.24
C LEU A 77 1.30 15.86 3.38
N SER A 78 1.76 16.92 4.05
CA SER A 78 0.94 18.10 4.42
C SER A 78 0.24 18.78 3.23
N ASN A 79 0.88 18.81 2.06
CA ASN A 79 0.37 19.44 0.85
C ASN A 79 -0.61 18.56 0.03
N GLN A 80 -1.07 17.44 0.59
CA GLN A 80 -1.98 16.51 -0.09
C GLN A 80 -3.32 16.41 0.62
N GLU A 81 -4.40 16.39 -0.15
CA GLU A 81 -5.76 16.20 0.39
C GLU A 81 -5.91 14.81 1.01
N THR A 82 -5.62 13.76 0.22
CA THR A 82 -5.59 12.36 0.69
C THR A 82 -4.17 11.97 1.04
N LYS A 83 -3.93 11.59 2.30
CA LYS A 83 -2.60 11.30 2.84
C LYS A 83 -2.47 9.80 3.08
N VAL A 84 -1.59 9.13 2.34
CA VAL A 84 -1.46 7.66 2.37
C VAL A 84 -0.22 7.24 3.15
N LEU A 85 -0.44 6.40 4.16
CA LEU A 85 0.59 5.70 4.93
C LEU A 85 0.49 4.21 4.64
N LEU A 86 1.49 3.63 3.97
CA LEU A 86 1.58 2.20 3.73
C LEU A 86 2.42 1.54 4.82
N PHE A 87 1.80 0.69 5.62
CA PHE A 87 2.44 -0.08 6.67
C PHE A 87 2.96 -1.39 6.09
N SER A 88 4.27 -1.54 6.08
CA SER A 88 4.99 -2.76 5.73
C SER A 88 5.85 -3.21 6.91
N ILE A 89 5.19 -3.48 8.03
CA ILE A 89 5.80 -3.88 9.30
C ILE A 89 5.28 -5.25 9.75
N THR A 90 5.97 -5.84 10.73
CA THR A 90 5.51 -7.08 11.37
C THR A 90 4.12 -6.85 12.00
N HIS A 91 3.22 -7.80 11.78
CA HIS A 91 1.85 -7.75 12.30
C HIS A 91 1.79 -7.83 13.84
N GLY A 92 0.63 -7.50 14.42
CA GLY A 92 0.44 -7.48 15.87
C GLY A 92 1.00 -6.23 16.55
N ASN A 93 1.63 -6.41 17.71
CA ASN A 93 2.07 -5.33 18.60
C ASN A 93 2.92 -4.23 17.92
N PRO A 94 3.87 -4.54 17.00
CA PRO A 94 4.66 -3.50 16.34
C PRO A 94 3.81 -2.46 15.59
N ALA A 95 2.69 -2.87 14.98
CA ALA A 95 1.80 -1.94 14.30
C ALA A 95 1.05 -1.02 15.27
N ASP A 96 0.67 -1.54 16.44
CA ASP A 96 0.03 -0.74 17.47
C ASP A 96 1.02 0.26 18.10
N GLN A 97 2.28 -0.13 18.30
CA GLN A 97 3.34 0.78 18.78
C GLN A 97 3.64 1.91 17.79
N VAL A 98 3.61 1.63 16.49
CA VAL A 98 3.77 2.68 15.49
C VAL A 98 2.54 3.60 15.47
N LEU A 99 1.33 3.05 15.61
CA LEU A 99 0.12 3.84 15.74
C LEU A 99 0.16 4.79 16.94
N GLU A 100 0.66 4.34 18.10
CA GLU A 100 0.85 5.20 19.28
C GLU A 100 1.79 6.37 18.99
N LYS A 101 2.87 6.15 18.23
CA LYS A 101 3.80 7.22 17.81
C LYS A 101 3.19 8.19 16.80
N LEU A 102 2.23 7.71 16.00
CA LEU A 102 1.57 8.51 14.96
C LEU A 102 0.36 9.29 15.48
N GLN A 103 -0.18 8.94 16.66
CA GLN A 103 -1.48 9.44 17.13
C GLN A 103 -1.60 10.97 17.12
N ASP A 104 -0.52 11.69 17.45
CA ASP A 104 -0.50 13.16 17.52
C ASP A 104 -0.33 13.83 16.14
N HIS A 105 -0.07 13.03 15.11
CA HIS A 105 0.20 13.46 13.75
C HIS A 105 -0.89 13.04 12.75
N LEU A 106 -1.66 12.00 13.07
CA LEU A 106 -2.79 11.53 12.26
C LEU A 106 -3.98 12.46 12.41
N LYS A 107 -4.52 12.89 11.28
CA LYS A 107 -5.68 13.79 11.19
C LYS A 107 -6.69 13.26 10.19
N GLU A 108 -7.83 13.94 10.10
CA GLU A 108 -8.81 13.67 9.04
C GLU A 108 -8.15 13.69 7.65
N GLY A 109 -8.53 12.73 6.81
CA GLY A 109 -8.00 12.57 5.46
C GLY A 109 -6.75 11.66 5.36
N TYR A 110 -6.23 11.18 6.49
CA TYR A 110 -5.24 10.10 6.47
C TYR A 110 -5.89 8.75 6.18
N ILE A 111 -5.22 7.97 5.34
CA ILE A 111 -5.54 6.59 5.00
C ILE A 111 -4.31 5.75 5.30
N ILE A 112 -4.48 4.78 6.20
CA ILE A 112 -3.46 3.77 6.49
C ILE A 112 -3.79 2.51 5.68
N LEU A 113 -2.85 2.10 4.83
CA LEU A 113 -2.85 0.83 4.11
C LEU A 113 -1.99 -0.16 4.90
N ASP A 114 -2.60 -1.12 5.58
CA ASP A 114 -1.86 -2.17 6.28
C ASP A 114 -1.58 -3.33 5.32
N GLY A 115 -0.33 -3.46 4.88
CA GLY A 115 0.14 -4.55 4.02
C GLY A 115 0.69 -5.75 4.80
N GLY A 116 0.56 -5.77 6.13
CA GLY A 116 1.03 -6.85 6.98
C GLY A 116 0.20 -8.14 6.85
N ASN A 117 0.76 -9.26 7.31
CA ASN A 117 0.02 -10.52 7.44
C ASN A 117 -0.80 -10.53 8.75
N GLU A 118 -1.73 -9.59 8.88
CA GLU A 118 -2.49 -9.37 10.12
C GLU A 118 -3.75 -10.25 10.23
N HIS A 119 -4.15 -10.59 11.45
CA HIS A 119 -5.42 -11.24 11.71
C HIS A 119 -6.56 -10.24 11.50
N TYR A 120 -7.55 -10.57 10.66
CA TYR A 120 -8.61 -9.63 10.25
C TYR A 120 -9.31 -8.92 11.41
N ARG A 121 -9.56 -9.60 12.55
CA ARG A 121 -10.17 -8.95 13.74
C ARG A 121 -9.32 -7.83 14.34
N ASN A 122 -7.99 -7.89 14.24
CA ASN A 122 -7.13 -6.79 14.66
C ASN A 122 -7.29 -5.59 13.72
N THR A 123 -7.49 -5.84 12.42
CA THR A 123 -7.84 -4.79 11.45
C THR A 123 -9.16 -4.13 11.80
N GLU A 124 -10.20 -4.91 12.12
CA GLU A 124 -11.51 -4.38 12.52
C GLU A 124 -11.40 -3.53 13.78
N ARG A 125 -10.65 -4.00 14.79
CA ARG A 125 -10.36 -3.24 16.00
C ARG A 125 -9.67 -1.90 15.70
N ARG A 126 -8.67 -1.88 14.80
CA ARG A 126 -7.96 -0.65 14.41
C ARG A 126 -8.84 0.30 13.60
N GLN A 127 -9.67 -0.23 12.71
CA GLN A 127 -10.67 0.55 11.97
C GLN A 127 -11.63 1.27 12.91
N GLU A 128 -12.18 0.57 13.90
CA GLU A 128 -13.08 1.16 14.90
C GLU A 128 -12.37 2.20 15.77
N ALA A 129 -11.14 1.91 16.21
CA ALA A 129 -10.36 2.83 17.04
C ALA A 129 -10.01 4.14 16.32
N LEU A 130 -9.73 4.08 15.02
CA LEU A 130 -9.28 5.22 14.21
C LEU A 130 -10.42 6.06 13.63
N ALA A 131 -11.62 5.47 13.50
CA ALA A 131 -12.80 6.15 12.94
C ALA A 131 -13.14 7.46 13.69
N LYS A 132 -12.94 7.49 15.02
CA LYS A 132 -13.19 8.69 15.85
C LYS A 132 -12.28 9.89 15.53
N TRP A 133 -11.18 9.66 14.82
CA TRP A 133 -10.22 10.70 14.41
C TRP A 133 -10.31 11.03 12.91
N GLY A 134 -11.28 10.46 12.19
CA GLY A 134 -11.41 10.66 10.74
C GLY A 134 -10.30 10.01 9.92
N VAL A 135 -9.60 9.03 10.51
CA VAL A 135 -8.51 8.27 9.88
C VAL A 135 -9.06 6.94 9.40
N ALA A 136 -8.87 6.63 8.12
CA ALA A 136 -9.28 5.35 7.56
C ALA A 136 -8.17 4.30 7.69
N TRP A 137 -8.53 3.08 8.07
CA TRP A 137 -7.63 1.93 8.07
C TRP A 137 -8.11 0.88 7.06
N ILE A 138 -7.26 0.52 6.12
CA ILE A 138 -7.54 -0.47 5.08
C ILE A 138 -6.61 -1.66 5.33
N GLY A 139 -7.19 -2.82 5.66
CA GLY A 139 -6.43 -4.06 5.69
C GLY A 139 -6.25 -4.58 4.28
N MET A 140 -5.00 -4.72 3.84
CA MET A 140 -4.66 -5.07 2.47
C MET A 140 -3.80 -6.32 2.44
N GLY A 141 -4.41 -7.43 2.02
CA GLY A 141 -3.65 -8.64 1.74
C GLY A 141 -2.62 -8.41 0.63
N VAL A 142 -1.37 -8.81 0.87
CA VAL A 142 -0.30 -8.75 -0.13
C VAL A 142 0.18 -10.17 -0.46
N SER A 143 0.23 -10.52 -1.74
CA SER A 143 0.63 -11.85 -2.22
C SER A 143 1.64 -11.77 -3.38
N GLY A 144 2.49 -12.80 -3.52
CA GLY A 144 3.58 -12.90 -4.50
C GLY A 144 5.00 -12.83 -3.90
N GLY A 145 5.11 -12.54 -2.59
CA GLY A 145 6.38 -12.46 -1.88
C GLY A 145 7.16 -11.15 -2.13
N TYR A 146 8.23 -10.90 -1.37
CA TYR A 146 8.98 -9.64 -1.48
C TYR A 146 9.63 -9.48 -2.88
N GLN A 147 9.96 -10.59 -3.55
CA GLN A 147 10.55 -10.60 -4.89
C GLN A 147 9.60 -10.03 -5.94
N SER A 148 8.28 -10.19 -5.77
CA SER A 148 7.28 -9.62 -6.68
C SER A 148 6.86 -8.21 -6.29
N ALA A 149 7.10 -7.78 -5.04
CA ALA A 149 6.62 -6.51 -4.51
C ALA A 149 7.08 -5.30 -5.35
N ARG A 150 8.30 -5.34 -5.90
CA ARG A 150 8.79 -4.29 -6.80
C ARG A 150 8.06 -4.26 -8.14
N ARG A 151 7.70 -5.42 -8.69
CA ARG A 151 7.06 -5.57 -10.01
C ARG A 151 5.53 -5.51 -9.97
N GLY A 152 4.98 -5.33 -8.77
CA GLY A 152 3.57 -5.36 -8.48
C GLY A 152 3.14 -6.68 -7.84
N PRO A 153 2.72 -6.67 -6.57
CA PRO A 153 2.09 -7.82 -5.95
C PRO A 153 0.62 -7.94 -6.36
N SER A 154 -0.02 -9.05 -5.98
CA SER A 154 -1.49 -9.08 -5.89
C SER A 154 -1.91 -8.40 -4.59
N LEU A 155 -2.92 -7.53 -4.66
CA LEU A 155 -3.37 -6.67 -3.57
C LEU A 155 -4.85 -6.91 -3.30
N SER A 156 -5.22 -7.04 -2.03
CA SER A 156 -6.59 -7.37 -1.60
C SER A 156 -7.05 -6.37 -0.54
N PRO A 157 -7.34 -5.11 -0.90
CA PRO A 157 -7.78 -4.08 0.05
C PRO A 157 -9.22 -4.31 0.54
N GLY A 158 -9.41 -4.24 1.86
CA GLY A 158 -10.70 -4.29 2.53
C GLY A 158 -10.84 -3.21 3.61
N GLY A 159 -12.06 -2.70 3.77
CA GLY A 159 -12.35 -1.62 4.72
C GLY A 159 -13.48 -0.73 4.27
N ASP A 160 -13.45 0.53 4.73
CA ASP A 160 -14.40 1.56 4.28
C ASP A 160 -14.33 1.73 2.76
N LYS A 161 -15.50 1.67 2.11
CA LYS A 161 -15.58 1.67 0.65
C LYS A 161 -15.10 2.99 0.05
N GLN A 162 -15.39 4.12 0.70
CA GLN A 162 -14.99 5.43 0.19
C GLN A 162 -13.47 5.61 0.30
N ALA A 163 -12.88 5.19 1.43
CA ALA A 163 -11.43 5.19 1.61
C ALA A 163 -10.73 4.29 0.58
N VAL A 164 -11.23 3.05 0.36
CA VAL A 164 -10.64 2.16 -0.65
C VAL A 164 -10.75 2.75 -2.06
N GLN A 165 -11.88 3.38 -2.41
CA GLN A 165 -12.02 4.02 -3.73
C GLN A 165 -11.01 5.15 -3.98
N LYS A 166 -10.59 5.89 -2.93
CA LYS A 166 -9.56 6.93 -3.05
C LYS A 166 -8.19 6.36 -3.40
N VAL A 167 -7.83 5.21 -2.84
CA VAL A 167 -6.52 4.56 -3.04
C VAL A 167 -6.51 3.56 -4.18
N LEU A 168 -7.67 3.08 -4.64
CA LEU A 168 -7.75 2.03 -5.66
C LEU A 168 -6.99 2.36 -6.95
N PRO A 169 -7.03 3.59 -7.51
CA PRO A 169 -6.28 3.88 -8.74
C PRO A 169 -4.75 3.81 -8.54
N LEU A 170 -4.25 4.09 -7.34
CA LEU A 170 -2.85 3.84 -6.98
C LEU A 170 -2.56 2.34 -6.95
N LEU A 171 -3.42 1.57 -6.26
CA LEU A 171 -3.24 0.12 -6.14
C LEU A 171 -3.31 -0.57 -7.51
N GLU A 172 -4.19 -0.13 -8.41
CA GLU A 172 -4.33 -0.65 -9.78
C GLU A 172 -3.09 -0.36 -10.64
N ARG A 173 -2.44 0.79 -10.43
CA ARG A 173 -1.18 1.13 -11.11
C ARG A 173 0.00 0.31 -10.57
N PHE A 174 -0.02 0.00 -9.28
CA PHE A 174 1.07 -0.70 -8.62
C PHE A 174 0.94 -2.23 -8.70
N ALA A 175 -0.28 -2.78 -8.69
CA ALA A 175 -0.51 -4.22 -8.71
C ALA A 175 0.04 -4.87 -9.99
N ALA A 176 0.40 -6.16 -9.88
CA ALA A 176 0.67 -6.97 -11.06
C ALA A 176 -0.57 -6.99 -11.97
N LYS A 177 -0.34 -7.18 -13.26
CA LYS A 177 -1.40 -7.33 -14.25
C LYS A 177 -1.46 -8.77 -14.72
N ALA A 178 -2.66 -9.32 -14.79
CA ALA A 178 -2.92 -10.65 -15.30
C ALA A 178 -3.82 -10.56 -16.53
N GLN A 179 -3.56 -11.45 -17.49
CA GLN A 179 -4.45 -11.68 -18.61
C GLN A 179 -5.27 -12.93 -18.31
N SER A 180 -6.59 -12.86 -18.51
CA SER A 180 -7.44 -14.04 -18.44
C SER A 180 -7.35 -14.82 -19.75
N PRO A 181 -7.42 -16.17 -19.75
CA PRO A 181 -7.57 -16.94 -20.98
C PRO A 181 -8.79 -16.50 -21.83
N GLU A 182 -9.80 -15.92 -21.17
CA GLU A 182 -11.07 -15.50 -21.77
C GLU A 182 -11.10 -14.00 -22.13
N ASP A 183 -10.12 -13.21 -21.70
CA ASP A 183 -10.09 -11.76 -21.91
C ASP A 183 -8.72 -11.33 -22.50
N THR A 184 -8.75 -10.65 -23.64
CA THR A 184 -7.51 -10.17 -24.28
C THR A 184 -6.89 -8.98 -23.57
N LYS A 185 -7.59 -8.41 -22.59
CA LYS A 185 -7.13 -7.24 -21.83
C LYS A 185 -6.49 -7.63 -20.51
N GLU A 186 -5.31 -7.07 -20.27
CA GLU A 186 -4.66 -7.11 -18.96
C GLU A 186 -5.51 -6.39 -17.90
N SER A 187 -5.76 -7.05 -16.78
CA SER A 187 -6.44 -6.50 -15.62
C SER A 187 -5.53 -6.48 -14.40
N PRO A 188 -5.56 -5.41 -13.58
CA PRO A 188 -4.75 -5.35 -12.37
C PRO A 188 -5.24 -6.38 -11.35
N CYS A 189 -4.32 -7.05 -10.67
CA CYS A 189 -4.57 -8.00 -9.58
C CYS A 189 -4.90 -7.26 -8.28
N THR A 190 -5.95 -6.43 -8.32
CA THR A 190 -6.48 -5.74 -7.15
C THR A 190 -7.94 -5.38 -7.37
N ALA A 191 -8.74 -5.46 -6.31
CA ALA A 191 -10.11 -4.99 -6.28
C ALA A 191 -10.53 -4.72 -4.84
N TYR A 192 -11.58 -3.92 -4.65
CA TYR A 192 -12.23 -3.80 -3.36
C TYR A 192 -12.83 -5.16 -2.95
N ILE A 193 -12.31 -5.73 -1.86
CA ILE A 193 -12.71 -7.05 -1.38
C ILE A 193 -14.02 -7.00 -0.61
N GLY A 194 -14.24 -5.94 0.16
CA GLY A 194 -15.43 -5.80 1.00
C GLY A 194 -15.18 -4.96 2.26
N PRO A 195 -16.18 -4.87 3.15
CA PRO A 195 -16.08 -4.03 4.33
C PRO A 195 -15.09 -4.59 5.36
N LYS A 196 -14.75 -3.75 6.35
CA LYS A 196 -14.02 -4.15 7.56
C LYS A 196 -12.69 -4.88 7.28
N GLY A 197 -12.43 -6.01 7.94
CA GLY A 197 -11.20 -6.80 7.80
C GLY A 197 -11.15 -7.73 6.58
N SER A 198 -12.06 -7.59 5.61
CA SER A 198 -12.24 -8.52 4.49
C SER A 198 -10.95 -8.80 3.71
N GLY A 199 -10.10 -7.79 3.49
CA GLY A 199 -8.85 -7.92 2.75
C GLY A 199 -7.86 -8.87 3.42
N HIS A 200 -7.64 -8.71 4.72
CA HIS A 200 -6.82 -9.64 5.50
C HIS A 200 -7.51 -10.99 5.71
N TYR A 201 -8.84 -11.03 5.81
CA TYR A 201 -9.56 -12.30 5.89
C TYR A 201 -9.32 -13.17 4.64
N VAL A 202 -9.47 -12.58 3.45
CA VAL A 202 -9.19 -13.28 2.18
C VAL A 202 -7.74 -13.75 2.12
N LYS A 203 -6.79 -12.91 2.54
CA LYS A 203 -5.38 -13.30 2.65
C LYS A 203 -5.16 -14.49 3.59
N MET A 204 -5.83 -14.52 4.74
CA MET A 204 -5.73 -15.63 5.69
C MET A 204 -6.28 -16.93 5.11
N VAL A 205 -7.46 -16.91 4.48
CA VAL A 205 -8.07 -18.10 3.88
C VAL A 205 -7.20 -18.68 2.76
N GLN A 206 -6.54 -17.82 1.99
CA GLN A 206 -5.74 -18.21 0.83
C GLN A 206 -4.26 -18.51 1.16
N GLY A 207 -3.77 -18.11 2.33
CA GLY A 207 -2.36 -18.24 2.71
C GLY A 207 -1.41 -17.41 1.82
N SER A 208 -0.15 -17.83 1.71
CA SER A 208 0.87 -17.14 0.91
C SER A 208 0.74 -17.34 -0.61
N ARG A 209 -0.25 -18.10 -1.09
CA ARG A 209 -0.21 -18.78 -2.39
C ARG A 209 -1.04 -18.15 -3.52
N MET A 210 -1.38 -16.87 -3.44
CA MET A 210 -2.01 -16.20 -4.59
C MET A 210 -0.95 -15.91 -5.67
N GLU A 211 -0.87 -16.78 -6.68
CA GLU A 211 -0.49 -16.36 -8.03
C GLU A 211 -1.59 -15.45 -8.56
N CYS A 212 -1.22 -14.47 -9.40
CA CYS A 212 -2.15 -13.54 -10.05
C CYS A 212 -3.18 -14.30 -10.91
N TYR A 213 -4.22 -14.83 -10.27
CA TYR A 213 -5.37 -15.39 -10.94
C TYR A 213 -6.38 -14.25 -11.15
N PRO A 214 -7.03 -14.17 -12.32
CA PRO A 214 -8.07 -13.19 -12.59
C PRO A 214 -9.35 -13.55 -11.83
N LEU A 215 -9.31 -13.56 -10.50
CA LEU A 215 -10.49 -13.64 -9.63
C LEU A 215 -11.38 -12.38 -9.76
N PHE A 216 -10.86 -11.34 -10.42
CA PHE A 216 -11.47 -10.01 -10.49
C PHE A 216 -11.92 -9.61 -11.90
N ALA A 217 -11.96 -10.56 -12.86
CA ALA A 217 -12.64 -10.32 -14.13
C ALA A 217 -14.10 -9.98 -13.82
N LYS A 218 -14.51 -8.74 -14.13
CA LYS A 218 -15.90 -8.30 -13.94
C LYS A 218 -16.81 -9.30 -14.65
N PRO A 219 -17.85 -9.86 -14.00
CA PRO A 219 -18.89 -10.53 -14.76
C PRO A 219 -19.43 -9.51 -15.76
N GLY A 220 -19.50 -9.91 -17.03
CA GLY A 220 -19.99 -9.07 -18.10
C GLY A 220 -21.30 -8.40 -17.70
N ALA A 221 -21.34 -7.08 -17.85
CA ALA A 221 -22.60 -6.37 -17.92
C ALA A 221 -23.30 -6.84 -19.21
N SER A 222 -24.17 -7.84 -19.07
CA SER A 222 -25.21 -8.19 -20.04
C SER A 222 -26.56 -7.97 -19.39
#